data_AF-A0A432SP65-F1
#
_entry.id   AF-A0A432SP65-F1
#
_cell.length_a   1.000
_cell.length_b   1.000
_cell.length_c   1.000
_cell.angle_alpha   90.00
_cell.angle_beta   90.00
_cell.angle_gamma   90.00
#
_symmetry.space_group_name_H-M   'P 1'
#
loop_
_entity.id
_entity.type
_entity.pdbx_description
1 polymer ?
#
loop_
_entity_poly.entity_id
_entity_poly.type
_entity_poly.pdbx_seq_one_letter_code
_entity_poly.pdbx_strand_id
1 'polypeptide(L)'
;MKKAFTLVELVFVIVVLGIVGMIGSDIIAKMYQGYLKSQITNRLQTQTELLLDVISQRLKYRIKESVIGRNSSDNRYMKLSDDNISSVSPDMIEWIGYDRDSLIGESNGSYSTPGWSGFVDVNSSETNRTQVLMPGSDLSIAKSVIDTLSDGKVVISNLNSRAILYSMCEKDSNMSRFGWDIPAPLNTAIFDNNMTIKVYKKNNKTHLYFDDIGSREICEQYLLAWSAYAIVPEGDKDNDFNLTLKYNYQPWNGENYSTDSKSSLLAEHVSTFRAMQVGNSIRIKVCIQDGNITGTPYGFCKEKVIY
;
A
#
# COMPACT_ATOMS: atom_id res chain seq x y z
N MET A 1 14.84 -81.89 18.23
CA MET A 1 15.41 -81.52 16.91
C MET A 1 14.77 -80.20 16.48
N LYS A 2 15.54 -79.12 16.29
CA LYS A 2 15.00 -77.87 15.75
C LYS A 2 14.78 -78.09 14.24
N LYS A 3 13.54 -77.91 13.77
CA LYS A 3 13.22 -78.01 12.33
C LYS A 3 13.93 -76.87 11.59
N ALA A 4 14.70 -77.22 10.56
CA ALA A 4 15.31 -76.24 9.67
C ALA A 4 14.27 -75.73 8.66
N PHE A 5 14.38 -74.45 8.30
CA PHE A 5 13.54 -73.81 7.28
C PHE A 5 13.71 -74.49 5.92
N THR A 6 12.63 -74.59 5.16
CA THR A 6 12.68 -75.08 3.77
C THR A 6 13.06 -73.95 2.82
N LEU A 7 13.74 -74.26 1.71
CA LEU A 7 14.20 -73.27 0.73
C LEU A 7 13.04 -72.45 0.13
N VAL A 8 11.88 -73.09 -0.07
CA VAL A 8 10.65 -72.46 -0.57
C VAL A 8 10.12 -71.41 0.41
N GLU A 9 10.16 -71.69 1.71
CA GLU A 9 9.71 -70.79 2.76
C GLU A 9 10.60 -69.53 2.83
N LEU A 10 11.91 -69.67 2.62
CA LEU A 10 12.85 -68.55 2.57
C LEU A 10 12.62 -67.63 1.36
N VAL A 11 12.36 -68.21 0.17
CA VAL A 11 12.03 -67.42 -1.03
C VAL A 11 10.73 -66.64 -0.84
N PHE A 12 9.71 -67.27 -0.26
CA PHE A 12 8.43 -66.62 0.01
C PHE A 12 8.60 -65.42 0.95
N VAL A 13 9.40 -65.57 2.02
CA VAL A 13 9.69 -64.47 2.95
C VAL A 13 10.39 -63.30 2.27
N ILE A 14 11.39 -63.55 1.41
CA ILE A 14 12.10 -62.49 0.69
C ILE A 14 11.16 -61.73 -0.25
N VAL A 15 10.30 -62.44 -0.99
CA VAL A 15 9.34 -61.81 -1.91
C VAL A 15 8.34 -60.96 -1.15
N VAL A 16 7.76 -61.48 -0.05
CA VAL A 16 6.80 -60.73 0.78
C VAL A 16 7.46 -59.50 1.39
N LEU A 17 8.67 -59.62 1.94
CA LEU A 17 9.42 -58.47 2.47
C LEU A 17 9.76 -57.44 1.38
N GLY A 18 10.07 -57.89 0.16
CA GLY A 18 10.31 -57.01 -0.98
C GLY A 18 9.07 -56.19 -1.33
N ILE A 19 7.90 -56.84 -1.42
CA ILE A 19 6.62 -56.17 -1.71
C ILE A 19 6.23 -55.21 -0.58
N VAL A 20 6.36 -55.64 0.68
CA VAL A 20 6.05 -54.78 1.84
C VAL A 20 7.01 -53.59 1.92
N GLY A 21 8.30 -53.80 1.64
CA GLY A 21 9.30 -52.73 1.59
C GLY A 21 9.01 -51.72 0.48
N MET A 22 8.61 -52.18 -0.71
CA MET A 22 8.21 -51.31 -1.83
C MET A 22 6.98 -50.48 -1.47
N ILE A 23 5.91 -51.12 -0.98
CA ILE A 23 4.67 -50.43 -0.59
C ILE A 23 4.93 -49.45 0.57
N GLY A 24 5.69 -49.86 1.57
CA GLY A 24 6.04 -49.02 2.72
C GLY A 24 6.83 -47.77 2.30
N SER A 25 7.80 -47.93 1.40
CA SER A 25 8.59 -46.81 0.87
C SER A 25 7.72 -45.81 0.10
N ASP A 26 6.82 -46.31 -0.75
CA ASP A 26 5.88 -45.47 -1.51
C ASP A 26 4.92 -44.69 -0.60
N ILE A 27 4.41 -45.32 0.46
CA ILE A 27 3.53 -44.67 1.44
C ILE A 27 4.27 -43.54 2.16
N ILE A 28 5.50 -43.81 2.64
CA ILE A 28 6.32 -42.79 3.32
C ILE A 28 6.61 -41.62 2.39
N ALA A 29 6.99 -41.90 1.13
CA ALA A 29 7.26 -40.85 0.15
C ALA A 29 6.02 -39.98 -0.11
N LYS A 30 4.84 -40.58 -0.32
CA LYS A 30 3.59 -39.85 -0.53
C LYS A 30 3.15 -39.05 0.69
N MET A 31 3.30 -39.61 1.89
CA MET A 31 2.98 -38.91 3.14
C MET A 31 3.87 -37.67 3.32
N TYR A 32 5.17 -37.81 3.05
CA TYR A 32 6.12 -36.70 3.12
C TYR A 32 5.80 -35.60 2.10
N GLN A 33 5.51 -35.97 0.85
CA GLN A 33 5.07 -35.01 -0.18
C GLN A 33 3.78 -34.29 0.23
N GLY A 34 2.81 -35.02 0.80
CA GLY A 34 1.55 -34.44 1.30
C GLY A 34 1.79 -33.44 2.43
N TYR A 35 2.65 -33.78 3.38
CA TYR A 35 3.02 -32.90 4.49
C TYR A 35 3.69 -31.61 4.00
N LEU A 36 4.71 -31.72 3.13
CA LEU A 36 5.40 -30.55 2.59
C LEU A 36 4.45 -29.63 1.82
N LYS A 37 3.58 -30.20 0.97
CA LYS A 37 2.60 -29.41 0.22
C LYS A 37 1.65 -28.68 1.17
N SER A 38 1.13 -29.34 2.20
CA SER A 38 0.25 -28.72 3.19
C SER A 38 0.95 -27.59 3.95
N GLN A 39 2.18 -27.82 4.41
CA GLN A 39 2.97 -26.82 5.13
C GLN A 39 3.24 -25.57 4.28
N ILE A 40 3.67 -25.77 3.02
CA ILE A 40 3.98 -24.68 2.09
C ILE A 40 2.70 -23.91 1.73
N THR A 41 1.59 -24.61 1.49
CA THR A 41 0.28 -23.97 1.24
C THR A 41 -0.12 -23.06 2.39
N ASN A 42 -0.07 -23.57 3.63
CA ASN A 42 -0.44 -22.80 4.82
C ASN A 42 0.46 -21.58 5.02
N ARG A 43 1.78 -21.73 4.79
CA ARG A 43 2.73 -20.63 4.86
C ARG A 43 2.41 -19.55 3.81
N LEU A 44 2.29 -19.93 2.53
CA LEU A 44 2.02 -18.99 1.45
C LEU A 44 0.67 -18.30 1.62
N GLN A 45 -0.36 -19.03 2.08
CA GLN A 45 -1.66 -18.46 2.40
C GLN A 45 -1.55 -17.40 3.49
N THR A 46 -0.85 -17.70 4.59
CA THR A 46 -0.66 -16.76 5.71
C THR A 46 0.12 -15.53 5.27
N GLN A 47 1.20 -15.71 4.49
CA GLN A 47 2.00 -14.60 3.97
C GLN A 47 1.20 -13.70 3.02
N THR A 48 0.44 -14.29 2.10
CA THR A 48 -0.38 -13.54 1.15
C THR A 48 -1.51 -12.78 1.87
N GLU A 49 -2.09 -13.38 2.91
CA GLU A 49 -3.12 -12.74 3.74
C GLU A 49 -2.58 -11.56 4.54
N LEU A 50 -1.45 -11.75 5.24
CA LEU A 50 -0.78 -10.67 5.98
C LEU A 50 -0.43 -9.50 5.05
N LEU A 51 0.10 -9.81 3.86
CA LEU A 51 0.45 -8.81 2.85
C LEU A 51 -0.78 -8.00 2.42
N LEU A 52 -1.87 -8.68 2.06
CA LEU A 52 -3.13 -8.02 1.67
C LEU A 52 -3.70 -7.19 2.82
N ASP A 53 -3.53 -7.62 4.07
CA ASP A 53 -3.94 -6.85 5.24
C ASP A 53 -3.13 -5.58 5.43
N VAL A 54 -1.79 -5.65 5.32
CA VAL A 54 -0.91 -4.48 5.38
C VAL A 54 -1.26 -3.47 4.30
N ILE A 55 -1.40 -3.93 3.05
CA ILE A 55 -1.79 -3.09 1.91
C ILE A 55 -3.18 -2.48 2.15
N SER A 56 -4.14 -3.30 2.60
CA SER A 56 -5.50 -2.86 2.85
C SER A 56 -5.60 -1.81 3.95
N GLN A 57 -4.83 -1.96 5.04
CA GLN A 57 -4.81 -0.97 6.11
C GLN A 57 -4.24 0.36 5.64
N ARG A 58 -3.24 0.37 4.76
CA ARG A 58 -2.71 1.63 4.21
C ARG A 58 -3.67 2.29 3.23
N LEU A 59 -4.28 1.53 2.33
CA LEU A 59 -5.26 2.04 1.36
C LEU A 59 -6.57 2.49 2.01
N LYS A 60 -6.88 2.02 3.22
CA LYS A 60 -8.04 2.50 3.98
C LYS A 60 -7.96 4.01 4.24
N TYR A 61 -6.77 4.55 4.45
CA TYR A 61 -6.54 5.97 4.76
C TYR A 61 -6.07 6.75 3.52
N ARG A 62 -6.54 6.36 2.33
CA ARG A 62 -6.23 7.06 1.08
C ARG A 62 -7.18 8.23 0.84
N ILE A 63 -6.69 9.28 0.18
CA ILE A 63 -7.55 10.24 -0.49
C ILE A 63 -8.08 9.56 -1.76
N LYS A 64 -9.39 9.26 -1.79
CA LYS A 64 -9.98 8.36 -2.79
C LYS A 64 -9.75 8.80 -4.23
N GLU A 65 -9.74 10.10 -4.50
CA GLU A 65 -9.55 10.68 -5.83
C GLU A 65 -8.08 10.70 -6.28
N SER A 66 -7.14 10.53 -5.36
CA SER A 66 -5.70 10.61 -5.66
C SER A 66 -5.10 9.31 -6.22
N VAL A 67 -5.84 8.21 -6.21
CA VAL A 67 -5.30 6.87 -6.47
C VAL A 67 -5.02 6.67 -7.96
N ILE A 68 -3.76 6.47 -8.32
CA ILE A 68 -3.30 6.22 -9.70
C ILE A 68 -2.74 4.80 -9.85
N GLY A 69 -2.83 4.27 -11.06
CA GLY A 69 -2.20 3.02 -11.45
C GLY A 69 -1.08 3.34 -12.42
N ARG A 70 0.03 2.60 -12.37
CA ARG A 70 1.07 2.67 -13.40
C ARG A 70 1.36 1.30 -13.98
N ASN A 71 1.93 1.34 -15.17
CA ASN A 71 2.56 0.19 -15.78
C ASN A 71 4.09 0.37 -15.76
N SER A 72 4.81 -0.64 -15.28
CA SER A 72 6.28 -0.66 -15.25
C SER A 72 6.93 -0.38 -16.61
N SER A 73 6.25 -0.72 -17.71
CA SER A 73 6.84 -0.62 -19.06
C SER A 73 6.85 0.79 -19.66
N ASP A 74 5.85 1.64 -19.36
CA ASP A 74 5.72 2.98 -19.94
C ASP A 74 5.77 4.10 -18.89
N ASN A 75 5.76 3.74 -17.60
CA ASN A 75 5.68 4.63 -16.45
C ASN A 75 4.51 5.63 -16.53
N ARG A 76 3.49 5.36 -17.35
CA ARG A 76 2.32 6.23 -17.50
C ARG A 76 1.32 5.93 -16.40
N TYR A 77 0.89 7.00 -15.73
CA TYR A 77 -0.22 6.88 -14.81
C TYR A 77 -1.55 6.82 -15.56
N MET A 78 -2.47 6.06 -15.00
CA MET A 78 -3.83 5.88 -15.48
C MET A 78 -4.80 5.85 -14.29
N LYS A 79 -6.06 6.17 -14.56
CA LYS A 79 -7.15 5.97 -13.59
C LYS A 79 -7.36 4.49 -13.37
N LEU A 80 -7.45 4.04 -12.12
CA LEU A 80 -7.84 2.65 -11.83
C LEU A 80 -9.29 2.34 -12.18
N SER A 81 -10.12 3.38 -12.35
CA SER A 81 -11.53 3.28 -12.69
C SER A 81 -11.82 3.41 -14.19
N ASP A 82 -10.80 3.49 -15.04
CA ASP A 82 -10.99 3.59 -16.49
C ASP A 82 -11.46 2.25 -17.07
N ASP A 83 -12.58 2.26 -17.81
CA ASP A 83 -13.14 1.06 -18.43
C ASP A 83 -12.20 0.46 -19.51
N ASN A 84 -11.21 1.22 -20.00
CA ASN A 84 -10.19 0.76 -20.95
C ASN A 84 -9.05 -0.08 -20.33
N ILE A 85 -9.10 -0.38 -19.03
CA ILE A 85 -8.10 -1.21 -18.32
C ILE A 85 -7.96 -2.65 -18.89
N SER A 86 -8.89 -3.08 -19.74
CA SER A 86 -8.90 -4.41 -20.34
C SER A 86 -7.66 -4.78 -21.17
N SER A 87 -6.87 -3.82 -21.68
CA SER A 87 -5.66 -4.12 -22.46
C SER A 87 -4.34 -4.02 -21.68
N VAL A 88 -4.29 -3.22 -20.60
CA VAL A 88 -3.08 -3.01 -19.80
C VAL A 88 -3.50 -2.77 -18.34
N SER A 89 -3.59 -3.85 -17.56
CA SER A 89 -3.87 -3.71 -16.13
C SER A 89 -2.62 -3.17 -15.42
N PRO A 90 -2.76 -2.16 -14.54
CA PRO A 90 -1.61 -1.60 -13.83
C PRO A 90 -1.00 -2.67 -12.91
N ASP A 91 0.32 -2.74 -12.93
CA ASP A 91 1.15 -3.57 -12.05
C ASP A 91 1.72 -2.76 -10.87
N MET A 92 1.51 -1.45 -10.89
CA MET A 92 1.82 -0.53 -9.79
C MET A 92 0.58 0.27 -9.39
N ILE A 93 0.50 0.65 -8.12
CA ILE A 93 -0.51 1.57 -7.62
C ILE A 93 0.16 2.63 -6.76
N GLU A 94 -0.22 3.89 -6.94
CA GLU A 94 0.17 4.99 -6.07
C GLU A 94 -1.05 5.72 -5.54
N TRP A 95 -0.93 6.30 -4.35
CA TRP A 95 -1.98 7.10 -3.74
C TRP A 95 -1.41 8.08 -2.72
N ILE A 96 -2.18 9.12 -2.42
CA ILE A 96 -1.90 10.01 -1.30
C ILE A 96 -2.64 9.48 -0.08
N GLY A 97 -1.90 9.27 1.01
CA GLY A 97 -2.47 8.87 2.30
C GLY A 97 -2.70 10.08 3.20
N TYR A 98 -3.89 10.19 3.77
CA TYR A 98 -4.13 11.18 4.81
C TYR A 98 -3.57 10.69 6.15
N ASP A 99 -3.23 11.65 7.00
CA ASP A 99 -2.48 11.43 8.23
C ASP A 99 -3.33 10.82 9.33
N ARG A 100 -3.42 9.50 9.32
CA ARG A 100 -4.15 8.74 10.34
C ARG A 100 -3.54 8.92 11.73
N ASP A 101 -2.22 8.95 11.84
CA ASP A 101 -1.54 8.86 13.14
C ASP A 101 -1.79 10.13 13.96
N SER A 102 -1.70 11.30 13.31
CA SER A 102 -2.11 12.54 13.97
C SER A 102 -3.63 12.66 14.14
N LEU A 103 -4.45 12.02 13.30
CA LEU A 103 -5.92 12.04 13.45
C LEU A 103 -6.36 11.30 14.71
N ILE A 104 -5.69 10.22 15.08
CA ILE A 104 -5.94 9.50 16.34
C ILE A 104 -5.53 10.38 17.53
N GLY A 105 -4.45 11.14 17.35
CA GLY A 105 -3.98 12.10 18.35
C GLY A 105 -3.24 11.47 19.51
N GLU A 106 -3.05 12.28 20.54
CA GLU A 106 -2.38 11.88 21.78
C GLU A 106 -3.40 11.81 22.91
N SER A 107 -3.31 10.78 23.75
CA SER A 107 -4.13 10.65 24.96
C SER A 107 -3.33 11.06 26.18
N ASN A 108 -3.88 11.95 27.00
CA ASN A 108 -3.30 12.28 28.31
C ASN A 108 -3.83 11.38 29.45
N GLY A 109 -4.56 10.31 29.12
CA GLY A 109 -5.20 9.40 30.07
C GLY A 109 -6.62 9.77 30.48
N SER A 110 -7.07 11.02 30.25
CA SER A 110 -8.47 11.46 30.50
C SER A 110 -9.18 11.86 29.21
N TYR A 111 -8.47 12.53 28.30
CA TYR A 111 -9.00 12.94 26.99
C TYR A 111 -7.96 12.66 25.91
N SER A 112 -8.44 12.33 24.72
CA SER A 112 -7.61 12.23 23.52
C SER A 112 -7.88 13.43 22.64
N THR A 113 -6.83 14.21 22.37
CA THR A 113 -6.91 15.37 21.48
C THR A 113 -6.28 15.00 20.16
N PRO A 114 -7.04 15.04 19.05
CA PRO A 114 -6.48 14.78 17.73
C PRO A 114 -5.52 15.91 17.33
N GLY A 115 -4.45 15.55 16.63
CA GLY A 115 -3.55 16.54 16.03
C GLY A 115 -4.25 17.38 14.97
N TRP A 116 -5.24 16.81 14.27
CA TRP A 116 -6.14 17.50 13.36
C TRP A 116 -7.53 16.84 13.40
N SER A 117 -8.60 17.63 13.35
CA SER A 117 -9.98 17.17 13.59
C SER A 117 -10.74 16.74 12.34
N GLY A 118 -10.29 17.19 11.17
CA GLY A 118 -10.97 16.94 9.88
C GLY A 118 -12.17 17.87 9.64
N PHE A 119 -12.42 18.81 10.56
CA PHE A 119 -13.44 19.85 10.43
C PHE A 119 -12.85 21.25 10.51
N VAL A 120 -13.23 22.09 9.56
CA VAL A 120 -12.98 23.54 9.53
C VAL A 120 -14.26 24.26 9.90
N ASP A 121 -14.14 25.27 10.76
CA ASP A 121 -15.21 26.24 10.98
C ASP A 121 -15.17 27.29 9.86
N VAL A 122 -15.93 27.04 8.80
CA VAL A 122 -15.99 27.92 7.62
C VAL A 122 -16.71 29.25 7.90
N ASN A 123 -17.54 29.32 8.94
CA ASN A 123 -18.33 30.50 9.28
C ASN A 123 -17.64 31.40 10.33
N SER A 124 -16.54 30.93 10.92
CA SER A 124 -15.74 31.73 11.83
C SER A 124 -15.18 32.97 11.14
N SER A 125 -15.17 34.10 11.85
CA SER A 125 -14.48 35.32 11.43
C SER A 125 -12.96 35.13 11.26
N GLU A 126 -12.41 34.04 11.79
CA GLU A 126 -11.00 33.69 11.68
C GLU A 126 -10.68 32.82 10.46
N THR A 127 -11.69 32.32 9.74
CA THR A 127 -11.51 31.57 8.49
C THR A 127 -11.61 32.51 7.29
N ASN A 128 -10.58 32.52 6.45
CA ASN A 128 -10.51 33.35 5.24
C ASN A 128 -9.68 32.68 4.13
N ARG A 129 -9.38 33.40 3.05
CA ARG A 129 -8.66 32.87 1.87
C ARG A 129 -7.19 32.50 2.10
N THR A 130 -6.66 32.71 3.30
CA THR A 130 -5.26 32.45 3.68
C THR A 130 -5.12 31.68 5.00
N GLN A 131 -6.22 31.41 5.70
CA GLN A 131 -6.22 30.64 6.94
C GLN A 131 -7.58 30.00 7.22
N VAL A 132 -7.57 28.90 7.97
CA VAL A 132 -8.75 28.19 8.43
C VAL A 132 -8.67 27.91 9.93
N LEU A 133 -9.79 28.07 10.62
CA LEU A 133 -9.95 27.63 12.01
C LEU A 133 -10.40 26.17 12.04
N MET A 134 -9.68 25.36 12.80
CA MET A 134 -9.92 23.93 12.98
C MET A 134 -10.22 23.64 14.46
N PRO A 135 -11.49 23.77 14.88
CA PRO A 135 -11.85 23.53 16.26
C PRO A 135 -11.53 22.08 16.66
N GLY A 136 -11.00 21.93 17.89
CA GLY A 136 -10.62 20.62 18.45
C GLY A 136 -9.30 20.04 17.95
N SER A 137 -8.58 20.71 17.05
CA SER A 137 -7.25 20.29 16.59
C SER A 137 -6.13 20.83 17.49
N ASP A 138 -5.13 20.01 17.79
CA ASP A 138 -3.82 20.49 18.25
C ASP A 138 -2.73 20.22 17.20
N LEU A 139 -2.53 21.19 16.31
CA LEU A 139 -1.54 21.11 15.23
C LEU A 139 -0.09 21.03 15.74
N SER A 140 0.15 21.21 17.04
CA SER A 140 1.47 20.95 17.65
C SER A 140 1.75 19.45 17.71
N ILE A 141 0.74 18.65 18.02
CA ILE A 141 0.81 17.18 17.98
C ILE A 141 1.02 16.73 16.55
N ALA A 142 0.17 17.21 15.61
CA ALA A 142 0.31 16.86 14.19
C ALA A 142 1.70 17.20 13.65
N LYS A 143 2.22 18.39 13.98
CA LYS A 143 3.60 18.77 13.63
C LYS A 143 4.62 17.76 14.15
N SER A 144 4.56 17.40 15.43
CA SER A 144 5.53 16.49 16.05
C SER A 144 5.47 15.08 15.45
N VAL A 145 4.26 14.57 15.22
CA VAL A 145 4.03 13.24 14.64
C VAL A 145 4.55 13.20 13.21
N ILE A 146 4.18 14.17 12.37
CA ILE A 146 4.60 14.23 10.97
C ILE A 146 6.12 14.42 10.86
N ASP A 147 6.71 15.29 11.68
CA ASP A 147 8.16 15.49 11.72
C ASP A 147 8.90 14.19 12.06
N THR A 148 8.41 13.45 13.06
CA THR A 148 8.98 12.16 13.47
C THR A 148 8.82 11.10 12.39
N LEU A 149 7.61 10.92 11.85
CA LEU A 149 7.32 9.87 10.85
C LEU A 149 7.94 10.15 9.47
N SER A 150 8.23 11.40 9.16
CA SER A 150 8.92 11.79 7.93
C SER A 150 10.45 11.83 8.07
N ASP A 151 10.98 11.55 9.26
CA ASP A 151 12.40 11.69 9.62
C ASP A 151 12.94 13.11 9.34
N GLY A 152 12.16 14.13 9.72
CA GLY A 152 12.49 15.54 9.53
C GLY A 152 12.35 16.07 8.10
N LYS A 153 11.93 15.23 7.14
CA LYS A 153 11.71 15.65 5.74
C LYS A 153 10.52 16.60 5.61
N VAL A 154 9.46 16.36 6.37
CA VAL A 154 8.21 17.11 6.33
C VAL A 154 7.97 17.80 7.67
N VAL A 155 8.07 19.12 7.65
CA VAL A 155 7.76 19.96 8.81
C VAL A 155 6.54 20.81 8.49
N ILE A 156 5.61 20.92 9.43
CA ILE A 156 4.55 21.93 9.37
C ILE A 156 5.04 23.16 10.14
N SER A 157 5.59 24.13 9.43
CA SER A 157 6.17 25.35 10.01
C SER A 157 6.01 26.57 9.11
N ASN A 158 6.25 27.75 9.66
CA ASN A 158 6.15 29.03 8.94
C ASN A 158 7.04 29.16 7.69
N LEU A 159 8.12 28.38 7.58
CA LEU A 159 9.15 28.59 6.56
C LEU A 159 9.26 27.44 5.56
N ASN A 160 9.00 26.21 6.02
CA ASN A 160 8.95 25.02 5.17
C ASN A 160 7.67 24.30 5.52
N SER A 161 6.76 24.24 4.56
CA SER A 161 5.49 23.57 4.73
C SER A 161 5.16 22.73 3.52
N ARG A 162 5.17 21.44 3.77
CA ARG A 162 5.09 20.43 2.73
C ARG A 162 3.87 19.51 2.91
N ALA A 163 3.15 19.64 4.03
CA ALA A 163 1.86 19.00 4.20
C ALA A 163 0.79 19.71 3.35
N ILE A 164 -0.23 18.97 2.97
CA ILE A 164 -1.35 19.46 2.18
C ILE A 164 -2.66 19.29 2.93
N LEU A 165 -3.56 20.22 2.67
CA LEU A 165 -4.98 20.14 2.99
C LEU A 165 -5.73 19.82 1.70
N TYR A 166 -6.55 18.79 1.77
CA TYR A 166 -7.48 18.41 0.71
C TYR A 166 -8.91 18.70 1.18
N SER A 167 -9.62 19.56 0.48
CA SER A 167 -11.02 19.87 0.80
C SER A 167 -11.95 18.88 0.11
N MET A 168 -12.88 18.29 0.87
CA MET A 168 -13.70 17.18 0.37
C MET A 168 -14.86 17.58 -0.55
N CYS A 169 -15.06 18.88 -0.80
CA CYS A 169 -16.09 19.36 -1.72
C CYS A 169 -15.60 19.61 -3.14
N GLU A 170 -14.29 19.82 -3.32
CA GLU A 170 -13.70 19.80 -4.65
C GLU A 170 -13.57 18.33 -5.07
N LYS A 171 -14.41 17.93 -6.03
CA LYS A 171 -14.29 16.64 -6.69
C LYS A 171 -13.74 16.90 -8.07
N ASP A 172 -12.58 16.31 -8.38
CA ASP A 172 -12.10 16.31 -9.75
C ASP A 172 -11.78 14.89 -10.20
N SER A 173 -12.21 14.59 -11.42
CA SER A 173 -11.78 13.40 -12.11
C SER A 173 -10.35 13.54 -12.62
N ASN A 174 -9.78 14.73 -12.75
CA ASN A 174 -8.44 14.93 -13.27
C ASN A 174 -7.37 14.69 -12.21
N MET A 175 -6.74 13.52 -12.30
CA MET A 175 -5.69 13.07 -11.40
C MET A 175 -4.45 13.96 -11.46
N SER A 176 -4.18 14.60 -12.60
CA SER A 176 -2.98 15.41 -12.76
C SER A 176 -2.90 16.53 -11.73
N ARG A 177 -4.06 17.00 -11.22
CA ARG A 177 -4.20 18.10 -10.25
C ARG A 177 -3.75 17.77 -8.82
N PHE A 178 -3.36 16.52 -8.57
CA PHE A 178 -2.75 16.08 -7.30
C PHE A 178 -1.20 16.16 -7.31
N GLY A 179 -0.60 16.61 -8.41
CA GLY A 179 0.84 16.75 -8.57
C GLY A 179 1.56 15.50 -9.07
N TRP A 180 0.85 14.50 -9.60
CA TRP A 180 1.49 13.33 -10.20
C TRP A 180 2.35 13.73 -11.42
N ASP A 181 3.52 13.11 -11.56
CA ASP A 181 4.39 13.33 -12.72
C ASP A 181 3.73 12.81 -13.99
N ILE A 182 3.67 13.66 -15.02
CA ILE A 182 3.15 13.33 -16.34
C ILE A 182 4.34 12.88 -17.21
N PRO A 183 4.38 11.63 -17.71
CA PRO A 183 5.45 11.24 -18.62
C PRO A 183 5.32 11.96 -19.96
N ALA A 184 6.45 12.50 -20.44
CA ALA A 184 6.54 13.26 -21.69
C ALA A 184 6.09 12.44 -22.92
N PRO A 185 5.56 13.11 -23.96
CA PRO A 185 6.42 13.83 -24.91
C PRO A 185 6.36 15.35 -24.81
N LEU A 186 5.56 15.89 -23.90
CA LEU A 186 5.44 17.33 -23.65
C LEU A 186 6.55 17.75 -22.68
N ASN A 187 7.54 18.47 -23.20
CA ASN A 187 8.79 18.87 -22.53
C ASN A 187 8.60 19.95 -21.45
N THR A 188 7.57 19.80 -20.63
CA THR A 188 7.27 20.59 -19.45
C THR A 188 6.56 19.64 -18.48
N ALA A 189 7.24 19.22 -17.41
CA ALA A 189 6.57 18.58 -16.29
C ALA A 189 5.62 19.62 -15.66
N ILE A 190 4.40 19.71 -16.18
CA ILE A 190 3.36 20.56 -15.61
C ILE A 190 2.77 19.76 -14.44
N PHE A 191 3.27 20.04 -13.25
CA PHE A 191 2.64 19.58 -12.02
C PHE A 191 1.44 20.49 -11.74
N ASP A 192 0.24 20.02 -12.08
CA ASP A 192 -0.96 20.67 -11.58
C ASP A 192 -1.16 20.20 -10.14
N ASN A 193 -1.18 21.11 -9.19
CA ASN A 193 -1.38 20.78 -7.77
C ASN A 193 -2.60 21.51 -7.20
N ASN A 194 -3.54 21.89 -8.08
CA ASN A 194 -4.65 22.75 -7.72
C ASN A 194 -5.58 22.08 -6.69
N MET A 195 -5.68 20.74 -6.67
CA MET A 195 -6.45 19.98 -5.66
C MET A 195 -5.72 19.85 -4.31
N THR A 196 -4.47 20.29 -4.22
CA THR A 196 -3.66 20.20 -3.00
C THR A 196 -3.30 21.60 -2.50
N ILE A 197 -3.78 21.96 -1.32
CA ILE A 197 -3.47 23.25 -0.70
C ILE A 197 -2.29 23.04 0.24
N LYS A 198 -1.13 23.61 -0.06
CA LYS A 198 0.03 23.54 0.85
C LYS A 198 -0.28 24.34 2.11
N VAL A 199 -0.10 23.73 3.27
CA VAL A 199 -0.48 24.33 4.55
C VAL A 199 0.71 24.46 5.49
N TYR A 200 0.76 25.60 6.17
CA TYR A 200 1.71 25.91 7.22
C TYR A 200 1.02 26.27 8.54
N LYS A 201 1.78 26.19 9.62
CA LYS A 201 1.32 26.49 10.98
C LYS A 201 2.19 27.59 11.58
N LYS A 202 1.52 28.62 12.10
CA LYS A 202 2.11 29.65 12.98
C LYS A 202 2.12 29.19 14.44
N ASN A 203 2.15 30.12 15.39
CA ASN A 203 2.17 29.79 16.81
C ASN A 203 0.84 29.20 17.32
N ASN A 204 -0.25 29.37 16.58
CA ASN A 204 -1.57 28.86 16.96
C ASN A 204 -1.69 27.34 16.79
N LYS A 205 -2.42 26.72 17.70
CA LYS A 205 -2.67 25.26 17.69
C LYS A 205 -3.82 24.85 16.78
N THR A 206 -4.75 25.74 16.52
CA THR A 206 -6.04 25.47 15.86
C THR A 206 -6.14 26.10 14.47
N HIS A 207 -5.10 26.77 13.98
CA HIS A 207 -5.13 27.46 12.70
C HIS A 207 -4.11 26.88 11.74
N LEU A 208 -4.59 26.49 10.56
CA LEU A 208 -3.74 26.28 9.40
C LEU A 208 -3.78 27.50 8.51
N TYR A 209 -2.63 27.81 7.94
CA TYR A 209 -2.40 28.94 7.05
C TYR A 209 -1.94 28.41 5.70
N PHE A 210 -2.20 29.15 4.65
CA PHE A 210 -1.83 28.80 3.27
C PHE A 210 -1.78 30.07 2.42
N ASP A 211 -1.15 29.97 1.26
CA ASP A 211 -1.14 31.05 0.28
C ASP A 211 -2.55 31.25 -0.32
N ASP A 212 -2.87 32.45 -0.81
CA ASP A 212 -4.21 32.74 -1.33
C ASP A 212 -4.62 31.69 -2.36
N ILE A 213 -5.71 31.00 -2.05
CA ILE A 213 -6.16 29.86 -2.82
C ILE A 213 -6.92 30.26 -4.09
N GLY A 214 -7.13 31.56 -4.36
CA GLY A 214 -7.82 32.16 -5.53
C GLY A 214 -8.93 31.31 -6.19
N SER A 215 -10.21 31.63 -6.16
CA SER A 215 -11.33 30.79 -6.69
C SER A 215 -11.51 29.36 -6.13
N ARG A 216 -10.49 28.69 -5.58
CA ARG A 216 -10.67 27.41 -4.87
C ARG A 216 -11.55 27.59 -3.63
N GLU A 217 -12.29 26.54 -3.30
CA GLU A 217 -13.23 26.50 -2.20
C GLU A 217 -12.71 25.61 -1.06
N ILE A 218 -12.96 26.04 0.18
CA ILE A 218 -12.72 25.24 1.37
C ILE A 218 -14.06 24.93 2.00
N CYS A 219 -14.32 23.66 2.16
CA CYS A 219 -15.50 23.17 2.87
C CYS A 219 -15.15 22.69 4.27
N GLU A 220 -16.20 22.47 5.07
CA GLU A 220 -16.09 22.06 6.47
C GLU A 220 -15.25 20.79 6.61
N GLN A 221 -15.42 19.79 5.75
CA GLN A 221 -14.65 18.56 5.82
C GLN A 221 -13.35 18.66 5.01
N TYR A 222 -12.24 18.32 5.67
CA TYR A 222 -10.93 18.28 5.05
C TYR A 222 -10.14 17.05 5.49
N LEU A 223 -9.12 16.72 4.70
CA LEU A 223 -8.11 15.73 5.04
C LEU A 223 -6.74 16.38 5.07
N LEU A 224 -5.95 16.09 6.10
CA LEU A 224 -4.53 16.47 6.16
C LEU A 224 -3.69 15.32 5.62
N ALA A 225 -2.80 15.58 4.67
CA ALA A 225 -1.89 14.58 4.13
C ALA A 225 -0.44 15.11 4.03
N TRP A 226 0.53 14.22 4.18
CA TRP A 226 1.96 14.59 4.15
C TRP A 226 2.83 13.66 3.33
N SER A 227 2.34 12.47 2.95
CA SER A 227 3.07 11.47 2.16
C SER A 227 2.17 10.83 1.11
N ALA A 228 2.75 10.57 -0.05
CA ALA A 228 2.26 9.57 -0.99
C ALA A 228 2.88 8.20 -0.71
N TYR A 229 2.27 7.18 -1.30
CA TYR A 229 2.67 5.79 -1.19
C TYR A 229 2.57 5.14 -2.58
N ALA A 230 3.50 4.25 -2.89
CA ALA A 230 3.43 3.39 -4.07
C ALA A 230 3.70 1.94 -3.69
N ILE A 231 3.07 1.01 -4.41
CA ILE A 231 3.43 -0.40 -4.40
C ILE A 231 4.04 -0.71 -5.77
N VAL A 232 5.29 -1.15 -5.74
CA VAL A 232 6.12 -1.31 -6.93
C VAL A 232 6.66 -2.74 -6.98
N PRO A 233 6.49 -3.48 -8.10
CA PRO A 233 7.22 -4.71 -8.36
C PRO A 233 8.68 -4.36 -8.70
N GLU A 234 9.61 -4.95 -7.97
CA GLU A 234 11.05 -4.80 -8.17
C GLU A 234 11.66 -6.16 -8.52
N GLY A 235 12.29 -6.26 -9.68
CA GLY A 235 12.97 -7.46 -10.15
C GLY A 235 12.94 -7.58 -11.67
N ASP A 236 13.85 -8.39 -12.20
CA ASP A 236 14.05 -8.56 -13.65
C ASP A 236 13.27 -9.74 -14.24
N LYS A 237 12.51 -10.49 -13.43
CA LYS A 237 11.77 -11.68 -13.87
C LYS A 237 10.26 -11.41 -13.86
N ASP A 238 9.61 -11.71 -14.98
CA ASP A 238 8.18 -11.46 -15.19
C ASP A 238 7.23 -12.12 -14.16
N ASN A 239 7.64 -13.23 -13.55
CA ASN A 239 6.81 -14.03 -12.64
C ASN A 239 7.47 -14.34 -11.28
N ASP A 240 8.54 -13.62 -10.93
CA ASP A 240 9.27 -13.77 -9.67
C ASP A 240 9.96 -12.45 -9.33
N PHE A 241 9.23 -11.57 -8.66
CA PHE A 241 9.68 -10.24 -8.27
C PHE A 241 9.39 -9.97 -6.79
N ASN A 242 10.07 -8.97 -6.24
CA ASN A 242 9.82 -8.47 -4.91
C ASN A 242 8.76 -7.37 -4.98
N LEU A 243 7.84 -7.37 -4.03
CA LEU A 243 6.85 -6.29 -3.90
C LEU A 243 7.34 -5.32 -2.84
N THR A 244 7.56 -4.06 -3.24
CA THR A 244 8.14 -3.03 -2.38
C THR A 244 7.16 -1.88 -2.19
N LEU A 245 7.02 -1.43 -0.94
CA LEU A 245 6.33 -0.21 -0.58
C LEU A 245 7.30 0.97 -0.69
N LYS A 246 6.97 1.94 -1.54
CA LYS A 246 7.59 3.26 -1.57
C LYS A 246 6.75 4.24 -0.75
N TYR A 247 7.38 5.07 0.06
CA TYR A 247 6.70 6.02 0.95
C TYR A 247 7.56 7.25 1.24
N ASN A 248 7.02 8.24 1.96
CA ASN A 248 7.70 9.49 2.34
C ASN A 248 8.16 10.32 1.13
N TYR A 249 7.33 10.43 0.10
CA TYR A 249 7.51 11.33 -1.05
C TYR A 249 6.24 12.15 -1.33
N GLN A 250 6.38 13.26 -2.06
CA GLN A 250 5.35 14.28 -2.22
C GLN A 250 5.19 14.76 -3.67
N PRO A 251 4.24 14.17 -4.42
CA PRO A 251 3.96 14.52 -5.82
C PRO A 251 3.69 16.02 -6.03
N TRP A 252 2.92 16.64 -5.12
CA TRP A 252 2.62 18.09 -5.14
C TRP A 252 3.84 19.02 -4.93
N ASN A 253 4.99 18.43 -4.62
CA ASN A 253 6.30 19.10 -4.56
C ASN A 253 7.25 18.67 -5.70
N GLY A 254 6.75 17.96 -6.72
CA GLY A 254 7.53 17.45 -7.84
C GLY A 254 8.39 16.22 -7.51
N GLU A 255 8.17 15.59 -6.35
CA GLU A 255 8.86 14.35 -5.97
C GLU A 255 8.17 13.13 -6.58
N ASN A 256 8.93 12.07 -6.86
CA ASN A 256 8.38 10.82 -7.38
C ASN A 256 8.77 9.60 -6.53
N TYR A 257 8.08 8.49 -6.76
CA TYR A 257 8.31 7.25 -6.02
C TYR A 257 9.67 6.60 -6.31
N SER A 258 10.31 6.91 -7.44
CA SER A 258 11.56 6.26 -7.87
C SER A 258 12.80 6.91 -7.27
N THR A 259 12.84 8.23 -7.13
CA THR A 259 14.04 8.98 -6.72
C THR A 259 13.97 9.54 -5.30
N ASP A 260 12.78 9.92 -4.84
CA ASP A 260 12.62 10.74 -3.62
C ASP A 260 12.01 9.99 -2.43
N SER A 261 11.72 8.70 -2.62
CA SER A 261 10.99 7.87 -1.66
C SER A 261 11.90 7.01 -0.79
N LYS A 262 11.38 6.63 0.38
CA LYS A 262 11.90 5.52 1.18
C LYS A 262 11.24 4.22 0.76
N SER A 263 11.94 3.11 0.95
CA SER A 263 11.51 1.78 0.50
C SER A 263 11.39 0.81 1.66
N SER A 264 10.42 -0.10 1.59
CA SER A 264 10.26 -1.23 2.52
C SER A 264 9.76 -2.45 1.76
N LEU A 265 10.44 -3.59 1.93
CA LEU A 265 10.05 -4.85 1.32
C LEU A 265 8.75 -5.37 1.95
N LEU A 266 7.74 -5.64 1.12
CA LEU A 266 6.46 -6.20 1.57
C LEU A 266 6.42 -7.72 1.43
N ALA A 267 6.89 -8.24 0.29
CA ALA A 267 6.95 -9.67 0.03
C ALA A 267 7.98 -10.02 -1.05
N GLU A 268 8.54 -11.22 -0.95
CA GLU A 268 9.44 -11.80 -1.93
C GLU A 268 8.72 -12.89 -2.73
N HIS A 269 9.26 -13.24 -3.89
CA HIS A 269 8.71 -14.29 -4.76
C HIS A 269 7.25 -14.06 -5.15
N VAL A 270 6.90 -12.80 -5.42
CA VAL A 270 5.60 -12.43 -5.95
C VAL A 270 5.59 -12.70 -7.45
N SER A 271 4.54 -13.35 -7.92
CA SER A 271 4.35 -13.69 -9.34
C SER A 271 3.29 -12.85 -10.01
N THR A 272 2.37 -12.28 -9.24
CA THR A 272 1.32 -11.43 -9.77
C THR A 272 0.91 -10.44 -8.70
N PHE A 273 0.88 -9.16 -9.07
CA PHE A 273 0.22 -8.10 -8.33
C PHE A 273 -0.66 -7.35 -9.33
N ARG A 274 -1.96 -7.21 -9.02
CA ARG A 274 -2.92 -6.48 -9.84
C ARG A 274 -3.84 -5.67 -8.96
N ALA A 275 -4.07 -4.42 -9.33
CA ALA A 275 -5.04 -3.54 -8.71
C ALA A 275 -6.06 -3.06 -9.74
N MET A 276 -7.34 -3.01 -9.34
CA MET A 276 -8.42 -2.50 -10.17
C MET A 276 -9.43 -1.78 -9.28
N GLN A 277 -9.99 -0.67 -9.76
CA GLN A 277 -11.05 0.04 -9.04
C GLN A 277 -12.40 -0.27 -9.67
N VAL A 278 -13.37 -0.62 -8.83
CA VAL A 278 -14.76 -0.83 -9.22
C VAL A 278 -15.62 0.07 -8.33
N GLY A 279 -16.15 1.15 -8.92
CA GLY A 279 -16.82 2.21 -8.16
C GLY A 279 -15.88 2.87 -7.15
N ASN A 280 -16.24 2.83 -5.86
CA ASN A 280 -15.42 3.38 -4.77
C ASN A 280 -14.47 2.37 -4.12
N SER A 281 -14.47 1.12 -4.59
CA SER A 281 -13.69 0.04 -4.01
C SER A 281 -12.50 -0.31 -4.87
N ILE A 282 -11.38 -0.64 -4.24
CA ILE A 282 -10.18 -1.16 -4.92
C ILE A 282 -10.10 -2.65 -4.64
N ARG A 283 -9.99 -3.46 -5.70
CA ARG A 283 -9.71 -4.88 -5.63
C ARG A 283 -8.23 -5.10 -5.88
N ILE A 284 -7.58 -5.84 -4.99
CA ILE A 284 -6.17 -6.22 -5.13
C ILE A 284 -6.07 -7.73 -5.17
N LYS A 285 -5.31 -8.24 -6.13
CA LYS A 285 -4.95 -9.65 -6.24
C LYS A 285 -3.44 -9.80 -6.13
N VAL A 286 -3.00 -10.71 -5.26
CA VAL A 286 -1.59 -11.06 -5.10
C VAL A 286 -1.40 -12.57 -5.17
N CYS A 287 -0.33 -13.00 -5.84
CA CYS A 287 0.11 -14.39 -5.90
C CYS A 287 1.57 -14.51 -5.46
N ILE A 288 1.84 -15.31 -4.43
CA ILE A 288 3.19 -15.57 -3.90
C ILE A 288 3.59 -17.01 -4.23
N GLN A 289 4.84 -17.21 -4.63
CA GLN A 289 5.42 -18.51 -4.96
C GLN A 289 6.32 -19.03 -3.85
N ASP A 290 6.56 -20.35 -3.85
CA ASP A 290 7.40 -21.06 -2.90
C ASP A 290 8.92 -20.91 -3.16
N GLY A 291 9.34 -20.06 -4.10
CA GLY A 291 10.76 -19.89 -4.45
C GLY A 291 11.40 -21.17 -5.01
N ASN A 292 10.62 -22.06 -5.60
CA ASN A 292 11.05 -23.36 -6.15
C ASN A 292 11.56 -24.36 -5.09
N ILE A 293 11.14 -24.22 -3.83
CA ILE A 293 11.48 -25.16 -2.73
C ILE A 293 10.95 -26.57 -3.03
N THR A 294 9.79 -26.69 -3.69
CA THR A 294 9.22 -27.99 -4.05
C THR A 294 9.78 -28.60 -5.34
N GLY A 295 10.65 -27.88 -6.06
CA GLY A 295 11.14 -28.28 -7.39
C GLY A 295 10.10 -28.15 -8.51
N THR A 296 8.90 -27.68 -8.19
CA THR A 296 7.84 -27.30 -9.13
C THR A 296 7.36 -25.90 -8.79
N PRO A 297 6.98 -25.05 -9.77
CA PRO A 297 6.44 -23.74 -9.48
C PRO A 297 5.10 -23.90 -8.74
N TYR A 298 5.12 -23.75 -7.41
CA TYR A 298 3.95 -23.78 -6.56
C TYR A 298 3.71 -22.38 -5.99
N GLY A 299 2.47 -21.89 -6.12
CA GLY A 299 2.10 -20.57 -5.63
C GLY A 299 0.68 -20.54 -5.12
N PHE A 300 0.41 -19.54 -4.27
CA PHE A 300 -0.90 -19.28 -3.70
C PHE A 300 -1.35 -17.87 -4.05
N CYS A 301 -2.60 -17.72 -4.48
CA CYS A 301 -3.21 -16.45 -4.85
C CYS A 301 -4.35 -16.11 -3.91
N LYS A 302 -4.45 -14.84 -3.52
CA LYS A 302 -5.59 -14.31 -2.77
C LYS A 302 -5.97 -12.94 -3.31
N GLU A 303 -7.24 -12.59 -3.15
CA GLU A 303 -7.76 -11.27 -3.50
C GLU A 303 -8.47 -10.63 -2.31
N LYS A 304 -8.46 -9.30 -2.26
CA LYS A 304 -9.15 -8.52 -1.24
C LYS A 304 -9.74 -7.25 -1.85
N VAL A 305 -10.94 -6.90 -1.39
CA VAL A 305 -11.62 -5.65 -1.74
C VAL A 305 -11.48 -4.66 -0.58
N ILE A 306 -11.07 -3.43 -0.91
CA ILE A 306 -10.89 -2.31 0.01
C ILE A 306 -11.89 -1.22 -0.35
N TYR A 307 -12.55 -0.62 0.65
CA TYR A 307 -13.55 0.45 0.48
C TYR A 307 -12.98 1.85 0.76
#